data_AF-A0A0G1LTN7-F1
#
_entry.id   AF-A0A0G1LTN7-F1
#
_cell.length_a   1.000
_cell.length_b   1.000
_cell.length_c   1.000
_cell.angle_alpha   90.00
_cell.angle_beta   90.00
_cell.angle_gamma   90.00
#
_symmetry.space_group_name_H-M   'P 1'
#
loop_
_entity.id
_entity.type
_entity.pdbx_description
1 polymer ?
#
loop_
_entity_poly.entity_id
_entity_poly.type
_entity_poly.pdbx_seq_one_letter_code
_entity_poly.pdbx_strand_id
1 'polypeptide(L)'
;MVDKIIDETSKVVQSAIKGADDALSALRGAITNQVTGSLKNVGDMGTTVAATVGAVVRGGIKAAAEVGQDIGNVAVTTVESAIDAAGSVGESGIEVTKSAIEAAVGAADDIGTEAGESVRKALKSAASLPKDIVESAIK
;
A
#
# COMPACT_ATOMS: atom_id res chain seq x y z
N MET A 1 9.90 -12.49 -6.59
CA MET A 1 8.94 -11.76 -7.46
C MET A 1 8.31 -10.58 -6.75
N VAL A 2 7.87 -10.75 -5.50
CA VAL A 2 7.41 -9.66 -4.61
C VAL A 2 8.39 -8.47 -4.59
N ASP A 3 9.69 -8.70 -4.40
CA ASP A 3 10.69 -7.59 -4.36
C ASP A 3 10.70 -6.75 -5.64
N LYS A 4 10.56 -7.40 -6.81
CA LYS A 4 10.49 -6.70 -8.09
C LYS A 4 9.26 -5.80 -8.17
N ILE A 5 8.12 -6.26 -7.64
CA ILE A 5 6.89 -5.44 -7.58
C ILE A 5 7.11 -4.24 -6.66
N ILE A 6 7.75 -4.42 -5.51
CA ILE A 6 8.08 -3.33 -4.59
C ILE A 6 8.96 -2.28 -5.29
N ASP A 7 10.03 -2.72 -5.95
CA ASP A 7 10.97 -1.82 -6.64
C ASP A 7 10.33 -1.07 -7.81
N GLU A 8 9.54 -1.76 -8.64
CA GLU A 8 8.81 -1.15 -9.76
C GLU A 8 7.77 -0.15 -9.26
N THR A 9 6.99 -0.54 -8.25
CA THR A 9 5.99 0.33 -7.63
C THR A 9 6.66 1.58 -7.06
N SER A 10 7.79 1.42 -6.35
CA SER A 10 8.48 2.55 -5.74
C SER A 10 8.90 3.58 -6.79
N LYS A 11 9.50 3.12 -7.90
CA LYS A 11 9.90 4.01 -9.02
C LYS A 11 8.71 4.72 -9.65
N VAL A 12 7.62 4.01 -9.93
CA VAL A 12 6.40 4.57 -10.53
C VAL A 12 5.79 5.63 -9.61
N VAL A 13 5.64 5.32 -8.32
CA VAL A 13 5.06 6.21 -7.32
C VAL A 13 5.93 7.45 -7.12
N GLN A 14 7.25 7.31 -6.97
CA GLN A 14 8.15 8.45 -6.87
C GLN A 14 8.07 9.37 -8.07
N SER A 15 8.04 8.79 -9.28
CA SER A 15 7.91 9.58 -10.52
C SER A 15 6.59 10.31 -10.58
N ALA A 16 5.50 9.66 -10.16
CA ALA A 16 4.16 10.27 -10.14
C ALA A 16 4.10 11.44 -9.16
N ILE A 17 4.62 11.27 -7.94
CA ILE A 17 4.53 12.29 -6.88
C ILE A 17 5.45 13.48 -7.15
N LYS A 18 6.70 13.26 -7.61
CA LYS A 18 7.67 14.35 -7.86
C LYS A 18 7.22 15.32 -8.96
N GLY A 19 6.37 14.88 -9.88
CA GLY A 19 5.85 15.68 -10.98
C GLY A 19 4.45 16.25 -10.75
N ALA A 20 3.83 16.02 -9.60
CA ALA A 20 2.45 16.37 -9.33
C ALA A 20 2.32 17.54 -8.34
N ASP A 21 1.36 18.43 -8.59
CA ASP A 21 0.97 19.48 -7.64
C ASP A 21 0.25 18.89 -6.41
N ASP A 22 -0.48 17.78 -6.60
CA ASP A 22 -1.14 17.02 -5.53
C ASP A 22 -0.51 15.63 -5.41
N ALA A 23 0.42 15.51 -4.45
CA ALA A 23 1.16 14.29 -4.16
C ALA A 23 0.27 13.12 -3.73
N LEU A 24 -0.80 13.35 -2.95
CA LEU A 24 -1.67 12.29 -2.46
C LEU A 24 -2.56 11.74 -3.57
N SER A 25 -3.10 12.62 -4.42
CA SER A 25 -3.86 12.20 -5.60
C SER A 25 -2.99 11.43 -6.59
N ALA A 26 -1.74 11.86 -6.80
CA ALA A 26 -0.78 11.16 -7.65
C ALA A 26 -0.39 9.79 -7.08
N LEU A 27 -0.13 9.71 -5.76
CA LEU A 27 0.11 8.45 -5.05
C LEU A 27 -1.06 7.48 -5.26
N ARG A 28 -2.30 7.92 -4.99
CA ARG A 28 -3.51 7.12 -5.17
C ARG A 28 -3.60 6.55 -6.58
N GLY A 29 -3.47 7.41 -7.60
CA GLY A 29 -3.52 6.97 -9.00
C GLY A 29 -2.43 5.97 -9.35
N ALA A 30 -1.19 6.18 -8.89
CA ALA A 30 -0.09 5.27 -9.11
C ALA A 30 -0.33 3.89 -8.46
N ILE A 31 -0.79 3.87 -7.21
CA ILE A 31 -1.12 2.63 -6.49
C ILE A 31 -2.26 1.89 -7.17
N THR A 32 -3.34 2.56 -7.52
CA THR A 32 -4.48 1.94 -8.21
C THR A 32 -4.07 1.32 -9.55
N ASN A 33 -3.31 2.06 -10.35
CA ASN A 33 -2.81 1.55 -11.64
C ASN A 33 -1.88 0.35 -11.45
N GLN A 34 -1.00 0.41 -10.45
CA GLN A 34 -0.05 -0.65 -10.19
C GLN A 34 -0.72 -1.93 -9.68
N VAL A 35 -1.69 -1.83 -8.76
CA VAL A 35 -2.46 -2.99 -8.30
C VAL A 35 -3.25 -3.61 -9.44
N THR A 36 -4.07 -2.82 -10.15
CA THR A 36 -4.90 -3.37 -11.24
C THR A 36 -4.06 -3.96 -12.37
N GLY A 37 -2.92 -3.35 -12.70
CA GLY A 37 -1.98 -3.87 -13.69
C GLY A 37 -1.30 -5.17 -13.25
N SER A 38 -0.87 -5.25 -11.98
CA SER A 38 -0.22 -6.44 -11.43
C SER A 38 -1.20 -7.60 -11.30
N LEU A 39 -2.42 -7.33 -10.82
CA LEU A 39 -3.43 -8.37 -10.61
C LEU A 39 -3.93 -9.01 -11.91
N LYS A 40 -4.02 -8.25 -13.01
CA LYS A 40 -4.33 -8.81 -14.33
C LYS A 40 -3.36 -9.89 -14.79
N ASN A 41 -2.12 -9.87 -14.29
CA ASN A 41 -1.06 -10.80 -14.65
C ASN A 41 -0.66 -11.70 -13.48
N VAL A 42 -1.39 -11.70 -12.36
CA VAL A 42 -0.94 -12.34 -11.11
C VAL A 42 -0.70 -13.84 -11.25
N GLY A 43 -1.49 -14.53 -12.08
CA GLY A 43 -1.33 -15.95 -12.38
C GLY A 43 0.01 -16.27 -13.06
N ASP A 44 0.43 -15.41 -13.99
CA ASP A 44 1.72 -15.54 -14.69
C ASP A 44 2.89 -15.15 -13.76
N MET A 45 2.61 -14.39 -12.71
CA MET A 45 3.60 -13.91 -11.75
C MET A 45 3.92 -14.91 -10.64
N GLY A 46 3.31 -16.10 -10.61
CA GLY A 46 3.63 -17.12 -9.60
C GLY A 46 3.53 -16.64 -8.14
N THR A 47 2.67 -15.66 -7.88
CA THR A 47 2.45 -15.03 -6.56
C THR A 47 0.95 -15.00 -6.27
N THR A 48 0.57 -14.67 -5.03
CA THR A 48 -0.85 -14.52 -4.67
C THR A 48 -1.31 -13.08 -4.82
N VAL A 49 -2.63 -12.91 -4.88
CA VAL A 49 -3.30 -11.60 -4.88
C VAL A 49 -2.91 -10.80 -3.63
N ALA A 50 -3.02 -11.41 -2.45
CA ALA A 50 -2.66 -10.77 -1.19
C ALA A 50 -1.19 -10.33 -1.17
N ALA A 51 -0.26 -11.21 -1.57
CA ALA A 51 1.15 -10.88 -1.65
C ALA A 51 1.45 -9.76 -2.66
N THR A 52 0.73 -9.73 -3.79
CA THR A 52 0.86 -8.67 -4.80
C THR A 52 0.39 -7.32 -4.25
N VAL A 53 -0.78 -7.29 -3.63
CA VAL A 53 -1.32 -6.07 -3.00
C VAL A 53 -0.38 -5.58 -1.90
N GLY A 54 0.08 -6.46 -1.02
CA GLY A 54 1.07 -6.12 0.01
C GLY A 54 2.39 -5.59 -0.58
N ALA A 55 2.86 -6.15 -1.69
CA ALA A 55 4.06 -5.67 -2.38
C ALA A 55 3.88 -4.24 -2.91
N VAL A 56 2.74 -3.94 -3.54
CA VAL A 56 2.43 -2.60 -4.04
C VAL A 56 2.32 -1.61 -2.88
N VAL A 57 1.65 -1.99 -1.79
CA VAL A 57 1.54 -1.13 -0.59
C VAL A 57 2.92 -0.80 -0.01
N ARG A 58 3.78 -1.81 0.16
CA ARG A 58 5.17 -1.63 0.62
C ARG A 58 5.94 -0.67 -0.28
N GLY A 59 5.89 -0.88 -1.60
CA GLY A 59 6.59 -0.01 -2.56
C GLY A 59 6.08 1.43 -2.55
N GLY A 60 4.76 1.61 -2.41
CA GLY A 60 4.12 2.92 -2.31
C GLY A 60 4.57 3.73 -1.11
N ILE A 61 4.57 3.11 0.07
CA ILE A 61 4.97 3.78 1.31
C ILE A 61 6.46 4.13 1.30
N LYS A 62 7.32 3.20 0.85
CA LYS A 62 8.76 3.48 0.70
C LYS A 62 9.01 4.66 -0.24
N ALA A 63 8.35 4.68 -1.40
CA ALA A 63 8.46 5.78 -2.35
C ALA A 63 8.03 7.13 -1.79
N ALA A 64 6.86 7.17 -1.13
CA ALA A 64 6.34 8.39 -0.54
C ALA A 64 7.23 8.89 0.62
N ALA A 65 7.82 7.97 1.39
CA ALA A 65 8.77 8.30 2.45
C ALA A 65 10.05 8.93 1.91
N GLU A 66 10.61 8.39 0.83
CA GLU A 66 11.81 8.93 0.18
C GLU A 66 11.62 10.35 -0.36
N VAL A 67 10.38 10.77 -0.60
CA VAL A 67 10.04 12.14 -1.03
C VAL A 67 9.47 13.01 0.12
N GLY A 68 9.58 12.54 1.36
CA GLY A 68 9.28 13.32 2.56
C GLY A 68 7.80 13.53 2.86
N GLN A 69 6.91 12.65 2.39
CA GLN A 69 5.48 12.72 2.71
C GLN A 69 5.17 12.28 4.14
N ASP A 70 3.99 12.66 4.65
CA ASP A 70 3.46 12.17 5.92
C ASP A 70 3.09 10.68 5.82
N ILE A 71 3.88 9.84 6.47
CA ILE A 71 3.78 8.38 6.40
C ILE A 71 2.43 7.86 6.95
N GLY A 72 1.82 8.53 7.93
CA GLY A 72 0.52 8.12 8.46
C GLY A 72 -0.59 8.26 7.41
N ASN A 73 -0.67 9.42 6.77
CA ASN A 73 -1.64 9.70 5.70
C ASN A 73 -1.36 8.86 4.44
N VAL A 74 -0.10 8.73 4.08
CA VAL A 74 0.35 7.88 2.98
C VAL A 74 -0.07 6.43 3.21
N ALA A 75 0.14 5.88 4.40
CA ALA A 75 -0.18 4.49 4.69
C ALA A 75 -1.68 4.23 4.56
N VAL A 76 -2.52 5.06 5.16
CA VAL A 76 -3.99 4.94 5.03
C VAL A 76 -4.40 5.04 3.56
N THR A 77 -3.94 6.08 2.86
CA THR A 77 -4.28 6.29 1.44
C THR A 77 -3.83 5.12 0.58
N THR A 78 -2.63 4.60 0.81
CA THR A 78 -2.05 3.49 0.02
C THR A 78 -2.82 2.19 0.26
N VAL A 79 -3.14 1.88 1.52
CA VAL A 79 -3.93 0.70 1.88
C VAL A 79 -5.33 0.75 1.25
N GLU A 80 -6.04 1.87 1.41
CA GLU A 80 -7.36 2.07 0.81
C GLU A 80 -7.30 1.93 -0.71
N SER A 81 -6.39 2.66 -1.35
CA SER A 81 -6.26 2.66 -2.82
C SER A 81 -5.94 1.26 -3.36
N ALA A 82 -5.14 0.49 -2.63
CA ALA A 82 -4.77 -0.86 -3.03
C ALA A 82 -5.93 -1.85 -2.86
N ILE A 83 -6.69 -1.76 -1.77
CA ILE A 83 -7.87 -2.59 -1.53
C ILE A 83 -8.97 -2.27 -2.54
N ASP A 84 -9.25 -1.00 -2.77
CA ASP A 84 -10.25 -0.54 -3.74
C ASP A 84 -9.87 -0.98 -5.17
N ALA A 85 -8.59 -0.85 -5.52
CA ALA A 85 -8.07 -1.30 -6.80
C ALA A 85 -8.22 -2.81 -6.99
N ALA A 86 -7.89 -3.60 -5.96
CA ALA A 86 -8.05 -5.05 -6.00
C ALA A 86 -9.54 -5.42 -6.13
N GLY A 87 -10.42 -4.77 -5.35
CA GLY A 87 -11.87 -4.95 -5.46
C GLY A 87 -12.44 -4.61 -6.83
N SER A 88 -11.90 -3.58 -7.50
CA SER A 88 -12.33 -3.18 -8.85
C SER A 88 -12.09 -4.24 -9.93
N VAL A 89 -11.15 -5.17 -9.69
CA VAL A 89 -10.86 -6.30 -10.58
C VAL A 89 -11.42 -7.64 -10.06
N GLY A 90 -12.31 -7.60 -9.06
CA GLY A 90 -12.95 -8.78 -8.48
C GLY A 90 -12.11 -9.48 -7.39
N GLU A 91 -10.96 -8.93 -7.04
CA GLU A 91 -10.00 -9.49 -6.09
C GLU A 91 -10.12 -8.77 -4.75
N SER A 92 -11.14 -9.08 -3.95
CA SER A 92 -11.30 -8.51 -2.61
C SER A 92 -11.55 -9.58 -1.56
N GLY A 93 -11.09 -9.32 -0.33
CA GLY A 93 -11.27 -10.25 0.77
C GLY A 93 -10.47 -9.85 2.01
N ILE A 94 -10.77 -10.52 3.12
CA ILE A 94 -10.13 -10.27 4.43
C ILE A 94 -8.61 -10.44 4.33
N GLU A 95 -8.13 -11.45 3.59
CA GLU A 95 -6.69 -11.69 3.41
C GLU A 95 -5.99 -10.55 2.67
N VAL A 96 -6.63 -9.99 1.63
CA VAL A 96 -6.08 -8.85 0.87
C VAL A 96 -5.99 -7.61 1.75
N THR A 97 -7.06 -7.30 2.48
CA THR A 97 -7.10 -6.18 3.44
C THR A 97 -6.04 -6.35 4.53
N LYS A 98 -5.96 -7.55 5.12
CA LYS A 98 -4.97 -7.87 6.14
C LYS A 98 -3.55 -7.71 5.61
N SER A 99 -3.25 -8.28 4.44
CA SER A 99 -1.92 -8.20 3.83
C SER A 99 -1.53 -6.76 3.47
N ALA A 100 -2.47 -5.94 2.99
CA ALA A 100 -2.23 -4.52 2.76
C ALA A 100 -1.86 -3.78 4.05
N ILE A 101 -2.60 -4.02 5.14
CA ILE A 101 -2.35 -3.39 6.45
C ILE A 101 -1.00 -3.83 7.04
N GLU A 102 -0.71 -5.13 7.03
CA GLU A 102 0.57 -5.69 7.49
C GLU A 102 1.75 -5.16 6.67
N ALA A 103 1.57 -5.06 5.36
CA ALA A 103 2.55 -4.47 4.46
C ALA A 103 2.82 -3.00 4.77
N ALA A 104 1.77 -2.23 5.08
CA ALA A 104 1.92 -0.82 5.40
C ALA A 104 2.69 -0.59 6.69
N VAL A 105 2.32 -1.33 7.73
CA VAL A 105 3.02 -1.28 9.01
C VAL A 105 4.46 -1.77 8.88
N GLY A 106 4.68 -2.90 8.20
CA GLY A 106 6.03 -3.42 7.99
C GLY A 106 6.91 -2.49 7.17
N ALA A 107 6.36 -1.79 6.17
CA ALA A 107 7.10 -0.77 5.42
C ALA A 107 7.49 0.42 6.29
N ALA A 108 6.61 0.83 7.21
CA ALA A 108 6.87 1.91 8.14
C ALA A 108 7.88 1.51 9.23
N ASP A 109 7.78 0.28 9.76
CA ASP A 109 8.74 -0.28 10.70
C ASP A 109 10.15 -0.39 10.07
N ASP A 110 10.24 -0.73 8.77
CA ASP A 110 11.50 -0.71 8.00
C ASP A 110 12.11 0.70 7.91
N ILE A 111 11.29 1.76 7.93
CA ILE A 111 11.73 3.17 7.88
C ILE A 111 12.19 3.63 9.27
N GLY A 112 11.46 3.23 10.32
CA GLY A 112 11.81 3.52 11.71
C GLY A 112 10.64 3.33 12.68
N THR A 113 10.96 3.17 13.96
CA THR A 113 9.99 2.89 15.02
C THR A 113 8.88 3.94 15.10
N GLU A 114 9.24 5.23 15.02
CA GLU A 114 8.27 6.33 15.07
C GLU A 114 7.33 6.35 13.84
N ALA A 115 7.85 5.98 12.67
CA ALA A 115 7.03 5.84 11.47
C ALA A 115 6.04 4.68 11.62
N GLY A 116 6.52 3.53 12.13
CA GLY A 116 5.70 2.39 12.50
C GLY A 116 4.56 2.74 13.45
N GLU A 117 4.86 3.45 14.54
CA GLU A 117 3.85 3.91 15.51
C GLU A 117 2.84 4.87 14.87
N SER A 118 3.30 5.82 14.06
CA SER A 118 2.45 6.77 13.35
C SER A 118 1.46 6.05 12.42
N VAL A 119 1.93 5.06 11.66
CA VAL A 119 1.09 4.26 10.77
C VAL A 119 0.09 3.41 11.54
N ARG A 120 0.52 2.73 12.62
CA ARG A 120 -0.41 1.96 13.47
C ARG A 120 -1.50 2.86 14.06
N LYS A 121 -1.17 4.09 14.46
CA LYS A 121 -2.16 5.07 14.96
C LYS A 121 -3.11 5.52 13.84
N ALA A 122 -2.57 5.89 12.68
CA ALA A 122 -3.36 6.36 11.54
C ALA A 122 -4.35 5.28 11.06
N LEU A 123 -3.90 4.04 10.89
CA LEU A 123 -4.74 2.92 10.47
C LEU A 123 -5.83 2.59 11.49
N LYS A 124 -5.56 2.68 12.81
CA LYS A 124 -6.58 2.51 13.87
C LYS A 124 -7.63 3.62 13.85
N SER A 125 -7.25 4.83 13.45
CA SER A 125 -8.14 5.99 13.35
C SER A 125 -8.91 6.06 12.03
N ALA A 126 -8.50 5.33 11.00
CA ALA A 126 -9.16 5.30 9.71
C ALA A 126 -10.55 4.65 9.81
N ALA A 127 -11.61 5.44 9.64
CA ALA A 127 -12.99 4.97 9.73
C ALA A 127 -13.42 4.05 8.55
N SER A 128 -12.70 4.13 7.44
CA SER A 128 -12.86 3.35 6.22
C SER A 128 -12.38 1.90 6.35
N LEU A 129 -11.49 1.62 7.30
CA LEU A 129 -10.89 0.30 7.46
C LEU A 129 -11.64 -0.54 8.51
N PRO A 130 -11.87 -1.84 8.25
CA PRO A 130 -12.49 -2.73 9.24
C PRO A 130 -11.62 -2.85 10.50
N LYS A 131 -12.13 -2.33 11.63
CA LYS A 131 -11.37 -2.24 12.89
C LYS A 131 -10.84 -3.57 13.39
N ASP A 132 -11.63 -4.62 13.25
CA ASP A 132 -11.29 -5.99 13.64
C ASP A 132 -10.10 -6.53 12.83
N ILE A 133 -10.05 -6.26 11.53
CA ILE A 133 -8.92 -6.65 10.67
C ILE A 133 -7.69 -5.81 11.01
N VAL A 134 -7.85 -4.49 11.16
CA VAL A 134 -6.76 -3.59 11.56
C VAL A 134 -6.13 -4.05 12.87
N GLU A 135 -6.93 -4.28 13.90
CA GLU A 135 -6.45 -4.75 15.20
C GLU A 135 -5.80 -6.15 15.13
N SER A 136 -6.28 -7.04 14.25
CA SER A 136 -5.65 -8.35 14.07
C SER A 136 -4.32 -8.28 13.31
N ALA A 137 -4.17 -7.31 12.40
CA ALA A 137 -3.02 -7.18 11.51
C ALA A 137 -1.83 -6.45 12.17
N ILE A 138 -2.10 -5.57 13.14
CA ILE A 138 -1.09 -4.68 13.73
C ILE A 138 -0.81 -4.98 15.21
N LYS A 139 -1.17 -6.18 15.66
CA LYS A 139 -0.76 -6.70 16.97
C LYS A 139 0.74 -6.93 17.05
#